data_AF-A0A7C4HWR0-F1
#
_entry.id   AF-A0A7C4HWR0-F1
#
_cell.length_a   1.000
_cell.length_b   1.000
_cell.length_c   1.000
_cell.angle_alpha   90.00
_cell.angle_beta   90.00
_cell.angle_gamma   90.00
#
_symmetry.space_group_name_H-M   'P 1'
#
loop_
_entity.id
_entity.type
_entity.pdbx_description
1 polymer ?
#
loop_
_entity_poly.entity_id
_entity_poly.type
_entity_poly.pdbx_seq_one_letter_code
_entity_poly.pdbx_strand_id
1 'polypeptide(L)'
;MPVQRFRITPTCKSALFRAKRWFYSTFYTGVPAEVREENKKVWVDLAAKLVEEINKRNATDKPARLTINYETGPKGEFKPLSATIEIMEIRPLETLTIFVSKEEEKKKLKTELEELIKRAKELGLSLKDLEEIS
;
A
#
# COMPACT_ATOMS: atom_id res chain seq x y z
N MET A 1 -10.96 -13.22 -21.20
CA MET A 1 -9.65 -13.16 -20.52
C MET A 1 -9.84 -12.49 -19.16
N PRO A 2 -9.74 -13.22 -18.05
CA PRO A 2 -9.83 -12.62 -16.73
C PRO A 2 -8.64 -11.70 -16.43
N VAL A 3 -8.90 -10.64 -15.68
CA VAL A 3 -7.90 -9.65 -15.25
C VAL A 3 -7.96 -9.54 -13.74
N GLN A 4 -6.84 -9.80 -13.07
CA GLN A 4 -6.71 -9.54 -11.63
C GLN A 4 -6.00 -8.21 -11.42
N ARG A 5 -6.75 -7.18 -11.05
CA ARG A 5 -6.22 -5.86 -10.69
C ARG A 5 -6.22 -5.69 -9.18
N PHE A 6 -5.04 -5.56 -8.57
CA PHE A 6 -4.92 -5.37 -7.13
C PHE A 6 -5.15 -3.90 -6.75
N ARG A 7 -5.52 -3.64 -5.49
CA ARG A 7 -5.50 -2.28 -4.94
C ARG A 7 -4.06 -1.80 -4.79
N ILE A 8 -3.87 -0.49 -4.79
CA ILE A 8 -2.58 0.14 -4.48
C ILE A 8 -2.10 -0.35 -3.12
N THR A 9 -0.82 -0.64 -3.02
CA THR A 9 -0.14 -0.97 -1.77
C THR A 9 0.97 0.03 -1.47
N PRO A 10 1.34 0.20 -0.18
CA PRO A 10 2.42 1.10 0.21
C PRO A 10 3.78 0.78 -0.42
N THR A 11 4.03 -0.50 -0.76
CA THR A 11 5.30 -0.93 -1.35
C THR A 11 5.08 -1.96 -2.48
N CYS A 12 6.03 -2.06 -3.42
CA CYS A 12 6.05 -3.11 -4.44
C CYS A 12 6.08 -4.51 -3.81
N LYS A 13 6.85 -4.67 -2.72
CA LYS A 13 6.89 -5.92 -1.94
C LYS A 13 5.50 -6.33 -1.43
N SER A 14 4.72 -5.37 -0.95
CA SER A 14 3.34 -5.61 -0.49
C SER A 14 2.41 -5.99 -1.64
N ALA A 15 2.57 -5.38 -2.82
CA ALA A 15 1.81 -5.75 -4.03
C ALA A 15 2.06 -7.22 -4.40
N LEU A 16 3.34 -7.63 -4.44
CA LEU A 16 3.73 -8.99 -4.75
C LEU A 16 3.20 -9.99 -3.70
N PHE A 17 3.24 -9.63 -2.42
CA PHE A 17 2.70 -10.47 -1.35
C PHE A 17 1.19 -10.67 -1.46
N ARG A 18 0.44 -9.62 -1.83
CA ARG A 18 -1.00 -9.74 -2.11
C ARG A 18 -1.27 -10.63 -3.31
N ALA A 19 -0.50 -10.49 -4.39
CA ALA A 19 -0.62 -11.35 -5.55
C ALA A 19 -0.28 -12.81 -5.24
N LYS A 20 0.74 -13.07 -4.40
CA LYS A 20 1.04 -14.41 -3.87
C LYS A 20 -0.18 -14.99 -3.17
N ARG A 21 -0.77 -14.27 -2.21
CA ARG A 21 -1.94 -14.78 -1.46
C ARG A 21 -3.12 -15.10 -2.38
N TRP A 22 -3.39 -14.22 -3.34
CA TRP A 22 -4.42 -14.44 -4.34
C TRP A 22 -4.13 -15.69 -5.19
N PHE A 23 -2.90 -15.85 -5.70
CA PHE A 23 -2.50 -17.03 -6.47
C PHE A 23 -2.72 -18.32 -5.68
N TYR A 24 -2.23 -18.40 -4.44
CA TYR A 24 -2.37 -19.61 -3.62
C TYR A 24 -3.84 -19.92 -3.28
N SER A 25 -4.66 -18.89 -3.11
CA SER A 25 -6.10 -19.05 -2.87
C SER A 25 -6.90 -19.45 -4.11
N THR A 26 -6.40 -19.16 -5.32
CA THR A 26 -7.17 -19.30 -6.56
C THR A 26 -6.72 -20.49 -7.40
N PHE A 27 -5.41 -20.74 -7.46
CA PHE A 27 -4.80 -21.70 -8.39
C PHE A 27 -4.01 -22.81 -7.71
N TYR A 28 -3.81 -22.74 -6.39
CA TYR A 28 -3.06 -23.77 -5.65
C TYR A 28 -3.98 -24.68 -4.82
N THR A 29 -5.00 -24.09 -4.21
CA THR A 29 -6.03 -24.80 -3.44
C THR A 29 -7.14 -25.30 -4.36
N GLY A 30 -7.71 -26.47 -4.05
CA GLY A 30 -8.86 -27.02 -4.80
C GLY A 30 -8.55 -27.64 -6.17
N VAL A 31 -7.27 -27.74 -6.57
CA VAL A 31 -6.85 -28.35 -7.84
C VAL A 31 -6.10 -29.69 -7.62
N PRO A 32 -6.09 -30.59 -8.63
CA PRO A 32 -5.31 -31.83 -8.60
C PRO A 32 -3.83 -31.60 -8.28
N ALA A 33 -3.17 -32.57 -7.66
CA ALA A 33 -1.77 -32.43 -7.22
C ALA A 33 -0.81 -32.14 -8.39
N GLU A 34 -1.04 -32.76 -9.56
CA GLU A 34 -0.28 -32.51 -10.78
C GLU A 34 -0.37 -31.02 -11.22
N VAL A 35 -1.58 -30.47 -11.24
CA VAL A 35 -1.86 -29.08 -11.64
C VAL A 35 -1.29 -28.11 -10.62
N ARG A 36 -1.37 -28.45 -9.33
CA ARG A 36 -0.88 -27.64 -8.23
C ARG A 36 0.61 -27.34 -8.34
N GLU A 37 1.43 -28.36 -8.58
CA GLU A 37 2.87 -28.19 -8.68
C GLU A 37 3.25 -27.44 -9.96
N GLU A 38 2.53 -27.66 -11.06
CA GLU A 38 2.74 -26.89 -12.29
C GLU A 38 2.39 -25.41 -12.11
N ASN A 39 1.22 -25.11 -11.54
CA ASN A 39 0.81 -23.74 -11.23
C ASN A 39 1.82 -23.04 -10.32
N LYS A 40 2.36 -23.76 -9.32
CA LYS A 40 3.37 -23.22 -8.41
C LYS A 40 4.65 -22.84 -9.15
N LYS A 41 5.14 -23.67 -10.07
CA LYS A 41 6.32 -23.33 -10.89
C LYS A 41 6.06 -22.07 -11.70
N VAL A 42 4.95 -22.02 -12.42
CA VAL A 42 4.55 -20.86 -13.24
C VAL A 42 4.46 -19.59 -12.41
N TRP A 43 3.89 -19.66 -11.21
CA TRP A 43 3.85 -18.53 -10.28
C TRP A 43 5.24 -18.09 -9.82
N VAL A 44 6.11 -19.04 -9.44
CA VAL A 44 7.47 -18.74 -8.98
C VAL A 44 8.26 -18.04 -10.09
N ASP A 45 8.14 -18.48 -11.33
CA ASP A 45 8.82 -17.88 -12.48
C ASP A 45 8.32 -16.45 -12.76
N LEU A 46 7.00 -16.25 -12.72
CA LEU A 46 6.41 -14.91 -12.86
C LEU A 46 6.86 -13.99 -11.71
N ALA A 47 6.82 -14.48 -10.47
CA ALA A 47 7.21 -13.72 -9.30
C ALA A 47 8.70 -13.35 -9.34
N ALA A 48 9.57 -14.26 -9.79
CA ALA A 48 11.00 -13.99 -9.95
C ALA A 48 11.24 -12.85 -10.96
N LYS A 49 10.59 -12.89 -12.13
CA LYS A 49 10.67 -11.82 -13.14
C LYS A 49 10.18 -10.48 -12.61
N LEU A 50 9.08 -10.48 -11.84
CA LEU A 50 8.58 -9.26 -11.21
C LEU A 50 9.58 -8.67 -10.21
N VAL A 51 10.16 -9.51 -9.36
CA VAL A 51 11.18 -9.09 -8.37
C VAL A 51 12.41 -8.51 -9.08
N GLU A 52 12.88 -9.16 -10.13
CA GLU A 52 14.02 -8.70 -10.92
C GLU A 52 13.76 -7.29 -11.50
N GLU A 53 12.62 -7.08 -12.15
CA GLU A 53 12.26 -5.79 -12.74
C GLU A 53 12.04 -4.69 -11.68
N ILE A 54 11.52 -5.02 -10.50
CA ILE A 54 11.38 -4.09 -9.36
C ILE A 54 12.78 -3.66 -8.86
N ASN A 55 13.68 -4.63 -8.68
CA ASN A 55 15.02 -4.38 -8.15
C ASN A 55 15.86 -3.55 -9.12
N LYS A 56 15.81 -3.82 -10.42
CA LYS A 56 16.48 -3.02 -11.47
C LYS A 56 16.11 -1.53 -11.40
N ARG A 57 14.90 -1.20 -10.90
CA ARG A 57 14.38 0.16 -10.78
C ARG A 57 14.54 0.77 -9.39
N ASN A 58 15.17 0.05 -8.44
CA ASN A 58 15.25 0.45 -7.03
C ASN A 58 13.89 0.86 -6.44
N ALA A 59 12.83 0.15 -6.83
CA ALA A 59 11.45 0.53 -6.54
C ALA A 59 10.80 -0.30 -5.42
N THR A 60 11.55 -1.15 -4.72
CA THR A 60 11.04 -2.12 -3.73
C THR A 60 10.12 -1.48 -2.70
N ASP A 61 10.50 -0.31 -2.19
CA ASP A 61 9.78 0.43 -1.15
C ASP A 61 8.83 1.51 -1.70
N LYS A 62 8.69 1.61 -3.03
CA LYS A 62 7.77 2.56 -3.66
C LYS A 62 6.35 1.99 -3.68
N PRO A 63 5.32 2.83 -3.49
CA PRO A 63 3.95 2.42 -3.67
C PRO A 63 3.70 1.89 -5.08
N ALA A 64 2.84 0.88 -5.18
CA ALA A 64 2.59 0.24 -6.45
C ALA A 64 1.21 -0.39 -6.56
N ARG A 65 0.79 -0.62 -7.81
CA ARG A 65 -0.34 -1.47 -8.17
C ARG A 65 0.13 -2.55 -9.12
N LEU A 66 -0.19 -3.81 -8.81
CA LEU A 66 0.04 -4.94 -9.70
C LEU A 66 -1.26 -5.29 -10.43
N THR A 67 -1.16 -5.62 -11.70
CA THR A 67 -2.24 -6.17 -12.53
C THR A 67 -1.72 -7.42 -13.22
N ILE A 68 -2.48 -8.51 -13.21
CA ILE A 68 -2.13 -9.77 -13.89
C ILE A 68 -3.25 -10.11 -14.86
N ASN A 69 -2.90 -10.22 -16.14
CA ASN A 69 -3.77 -10.77 -17.18
C ASN A 69 -3.43 -12.26 -17.31
N TYR A 70 -4.44 -13.11 -17.32
CA TYR A 70 -4.22 -14.56 -17.32
C TYR A 70 -5.36 -15.30 -18.02
N GLU A 71 -5.14 -16.58 -18.24
CA GLU A 71 -6.15 -17.57 -18.60
C GLU A 71 -6.17 -18.68 -17.56
N THR A 72 -7.30 -19.38 -17.48
CA THR A 72 -7.46 -20.57 -16.65
C THR A 72 -7.69 -21.76 -17.56
N GLY A 73 -6.82 -22.75 -17.46
CA GLY A 73 -6.98 -24.00 -18.19
C GLY A 73 -8.15 -24.84 -17.66
N PRO A 74 -8.55 -25.87 -18.41
CA PRO A 74 -9.74 -26.68 -18.10
C PRO A 74 -9.63 -27.44 -16.77
N LYS A 75 -8.43 -27.70 -16.26
CA LYS A 75 -8.21 -28.34 -14.96
C LYS A 75 -7.84 -27.35 -13.85
N GLY A 76 -7.94 -26.05 -14.12
CA GLY A 76 -7.52 -24.99 -13.19
C GLY A 76 -6.06 -24.56 -13.36
N GLU A 77 -5.44 -24.83 -14.51
CA GLU A 77 -4.08 -24.39 -14.81
C GLU A 77 -3.99 -22.86 -14.86
N PHE A 78 -3.01 -22.29 -14.18
CA PHE A 78 -2.73 -20.86 -14.19
C PHE A 78 -1.83 -20.53 -15.38
N LYS A 79 -2.34 -19.75 -16.33
CA LYS A 79 -1.61 -19.30 -17.51
C LYS A 79 -1.48 -17.78 -17.51
N PRO A 80 -0.44 -17.20 -16.88
CA PRO A 80 -0.23 -15.76 -16.91
C PRO A 80 0.13 -15.31 -18.33
N LEU A 81 -0.58 -14.32 -18.84
CA LEU A 81 -0.33 -13.71 -20.15
C LEU A 81 0.60 -12.51 -20.00
N SER A 82 0.35 -11.65 -19.00
CA SER A 82 1.18 -10.50 -18.70
C SER A 82 0.96 -10.02 -17.27
N ALA A 83 1.95 -9.31 -16.74
CA ALA A 83 1.83 -8.60 -15.48
C ALA A 83 2.34 -7.17 -15.64
N THR A 84 1.59 -6.21 -15.11
CA THR A 84 1.93 -4.78 -15.14
C THR A 84 2.07 -4.29 -13.72
N ILE A 85 3.22 -3.66 -13.42
CA ILE A 85 3.44 -2.96 -12.15
C ILE A 85 3.44 -1.45 -12.38
N GLU A 86 2.41 -0.79 -11.88
CA GLU A 86 2.31 0.67 -11.84
C GLU A 86 3.04 1.14 -10.58
N ILE A 87 4.26 1.66 -10.72
CA ILE A 87 5.02 2.26 -9.62
C ILE A 87 4.63 3.74 -9.55
N MET A 88 4.30 4.22 -8.36
CA MET A 88 3.73 5.56 -8.18
C MET A 88 4.32 6.28 -6.97
N GLU A 89 4.25 7.60 -7.03
CA GLU A 89 4.41 8.46 -5.87
C GLU A 89 3.03 8.78 -5.30
N ILE A 90 2.88 8.65 -3.98
CA ILE A 90 1.64 8.97 -3.28
C ILE A 90 1.93 10.14 -2.36
N ARG A 91 1.05 11.14 -2.39
CA ARG A 91 1.05 12.24 -1.44
C ARG A 91 -0.24 12.17 -0.62
N PRO A 92 -0.18 12.37 0.71
CA PRO A 92 -1.39 12.50 1.52
C PRO A 92 -2.24 13.65 0.97
N LEU A 93 -3.54 13.42 0.81
CA LEU A 93 -4.49 14.49 0.50
C LEU A 93 -4.82 15.28 1.77
N GLU A 94 -5.03 14.56 2.87
CA GLU A 94 -5.36 15.11 4.18
C GLU A 94 -4.90 14.10 5.25
N THR A 95 -4.52 14.60 6.42
CA THR A 95 -4.18 13.78 7.59
C THR A 95 -5.14 14.12 8.73
N LEU A 96 -6.02 13.19 9.06
CA LEU A 96 -6.96 13.33 10.17
C LEU A 96 -6.48 12.47 11.35
N THR A 97 -6.33 13.07 12.52
CA THR A 97 -6.11 12.33 13.77
C THR A 97 -7.42 12.24 14.52
N ILE A 98 -7.93 11.01 14.72
CA ILE A 98 -9.16 10.77 15.48
C ILE A 98 -8.77 10.37 16.89
N PHE A 99 -9.16 11.18 17.88
CA PHE A 99 -8.94 10.87 19.30
C PHE A 99 -10.05 9.95 19.80
N VAL A 100 -9.66 8.93 20.58
CA VAL A 100 -10.61 7.95 21.12
C VAL A 100 -11.39 8.55 22.29
N SER A 101 -10.82 9.52 23.00
CA SER A 101 -11.47 10.24 24.08
C SER A 101 -11.28 11.76 23.98
N LYS A 102 -12.27 12.51 24.49
CA LYS A 102 -12.19 13.97 24.61
C LYS A 102 -11.06 14.43 25.53
N GLU A 103 -10.62 13.58 26.47
CA GLU A 103 -9.53 13.91 27.39
C GLU A 103 -8.18 13.91 26.67
N GLU A 104 -7.93 12.95 25.78
CA GLU A 104 -6.74 12.91 24.94
C GLU A 104 -6.70 14.07 23.94
N GLU A 105 -7.85 14.39 23.34
CA GLU A 105 -8.01 15.55 22.46
C GLU A 105 -7.69 16.85 23.20
N LYS A 106 -8.30 17.06 24.39
CA LYS A 106 -8.03 18.23 25.25
C LYS A 106 -6.56 18.31 25.65
N LYS A 107 -5.93 17.17 25.97
CA LYS A 107 -4.52 17.13 26.37
C LYS A 107 -3.62 17.57 25.23
N LYS A 108 -3.85 17.06 24.01
CA LYS A 108 -3.07 17.46 22.83
C LYS A 108 -3.28 18.94 22.48
N LEU A 109 -4.53 19.41 22.50
CA LEU A 109 -4.85 20.83 22.26
C LEU A 109 -4.16 21.75 23.27
N LYS A 110 -4.12 21.37 24.56
CA LYS A 110 -3.38 22.12 25.59
C LYS A 110 -1.89 22.17 25.27
N THR A 111 -1.28 21.05 24.90
CA THR A 111 0.15 20.99 24.55
C THR A 111 0.47 21.83 23.31
N GLU A 112 -0.34 21.74 22.26
CA GLU A 112 -0.19 22.55 21.05
C GLU A 112 -0.34 24.05 21.35
N LEU A 113 -1.30 24.42 22.22
CA LEU A 113 -1.49 25.80 22.66
C LEU A 113 -0.29 26.33 23.47
N GLU A 114 0.26 25.53 24.38
CA GLU A 114 1.45 25.88 25.17
C GLU A 114 2.67 26.13 24.27
N GLU A 115 2.88 25.29 23.26
CA GLU A 115 3.95 25.47 22.26
C GLU A 115 3.76 26.74 21.43
N LEU A 116 2.53 27.03 21.00
CA LEU A 116 2.20 28.25 20.27
C LEU A 116 2.44 29.51 21.10
N ILE A 117 2.02 29.50 22.37
CA ILE A 117 2.25 30.62 23.30
C ILE A 117 3.75 30.84 23.51
N LYS A 118 4.53 29.76 23.61
CA LYS A 118 6.00 29.86 23.73
C LYS A 118 6.60 30.52 22.49
N ARG A 119 6.23 30.08 21.29
CA ARG A 119 6.69 30.68 20.03
C ARG A 119 6.27 32.14 19.87
N ALA A 120 5.03 32.49 20.25
CA ALA A 120 4.54 33.87 20.19
C ALA A 120 5.39 34.80 21.09
N LYS A 121 5.71 34.36 22.31
CA LYS A 121 6.62 35.09 23.21
C LYS A 121 8.03 35.25 22.62
N GLU A 122 8.57 34.22 21.99
CA GLU A 122 9.88 34.29 21.30
C GLU A 122 9.87 35.31 20.15
N LEU A 123 8.74 35.48 19.48
CA LEU A 123 8.54 36.44 18.39
C LEU A 123 8.11 37.84 18.87
N GLY A 124 8.00 38.07 20.18
CA GLY A 124 7.59 39.35 20.75
C GLY A 124 6.10 39.68 20.60
N LEU A 125 5.27 38.69 20.23
CA LEU A 125 3.82 38.82 20.16
C LEU A 125 3.22 38.61 21.54
N SER A 126 2.29 39.49 21.92
CA SER A 126 1.54 39.40 23.16
C SER A 126 0.19 38.72 22.92
N LEU A 127 -0.39 38.13 23.97
CA LEU A 127 -1.73 37.52 23.89
C LEU A 127 -2.82 38.55 23.54
N LYS A 128 -2.58 39.84 23.77
CA LYS A 128 -3.52 40.92 23.43
C LYS A 128 -3.64 41.13 21.91
N ASP A 129 -2.59 40.80 21.17
CA ASP A 129 -2.57 40.94 19.70
C ASP A 129 -3.45 39.86 19.01
N LEU A 130 -3.90 38.83 19.75
CA LEU A 130 -4.81 37.80 19.27
C LEU A 130 -6.30 38.17 19.43
N GLU A 131 -6.63 39.05 20.38
CA GLU A 131 -8.01 39.51 20.61
C GLU A 131 -8.52 40.44 19.49
N GLU A 132 -7.62 41.02 18.68
CA GLU A 132 -7.97 41.88 17.55
C GLU A 132 -8.33 41.11 16.26
N ILE A 133 -8.17 39.78 16.23
CA ILE A 133 -8.35 38.93 15.04
C ILE A 133 -9.69 38.15 15.07
N SER A 134 -10.42 38.15 16.20
CA SER A 134 -11.74 37.50 16.34
C SER A 134 -12.90 38.44 16.05
#